data_AF-A0A660QV64-F1
#
_entry.id   AF-A0A660QV64-F1
#
_cell.length_a   1.000
_cell.length_b   1.000
_cell.length_c   1.000
_cell.angle_alpha   90.00
_cell.angle_beta   90.00
_cell.angle_gamma   90.00
#
_symmetry.space_group_name_H-M   'P 1'
#
loop_
_entity.id
_entity.type
_entity.pdbx_description
1 polymer ?
#
loop_
_entity_poly.entity_id
_entity_poly.type
_entity_poly.pdbx_seq_one_letter_code
_entity_poly.pdbx_strand_id
1 'polypeptide(L)' 'MNAFGVHGCSVVTALTAQNTLGVQALESVSKEMLHAQLQALETDLPPSAIKTGMLGSAETCKVLAEFLESRLTA' A
#
# COMPACT_ATOMS: atom_id res chain seq x y z
N MET A 1 3.89 -1.92 13.80
CA MET A 1 5.36 -2.08 13.74
C MET A 1 6.03 -1.72 15.07
N ASN A 2 5.65 -0.62 15.74
CA ASN A 2 6.26 -0.17 17.00
C ASN A 2 6.40 -1.24 18.12
N ALA A 3 5.40 -2.10 18.32
CA ALA A 3 5.50 -3.20 19.29
C ALA A 3 6.64 -4.20 19.01
N PHE A 4 7.12 -4.24 17.76
CA PHE A 4 8.28 -5.02 17.32
C PHE A 4 9.53 -4.16 17.13
N GLY A 5 9.53 -2.89 17.55
CA GLY A 5 10.66 -1.97 17.40
C GLY A 5 10.97 -1.58 15.94
N VAL A 6 10.04 -1.83 15.01
CA VAL A 6 10.22 -1.55 13.58
C VAL A 6 9.58 -0.21 13.23
N HIS A 7 10.23 0.57 12.36
CA HIS A 7 9.63 1.76 11.75
C HIS A 7 8.61 1.33 10.69
N GLY A 8 7.36 1.74 10.84
CA GLY A 8 6.29 1.37 9.93
C GLY A 8 5.91 2.52 9.01
N CYS A 9 5.93 2.25 7.71
CA CYS A 9 5.33 3.08 6.67
C CYS A 9 4.10 2.40 6.07
N SER A 10 3.23 3.16 5.39
CA SER A 10 1.99 2.65 4.83
C SER A 10 1.70 3.27 3.47
N VAL A 11 1.17 2.45 2.57
CA VAL A 11 0.56 2.87 1.30
C VAL A 11 -0.93 2.55 1.37
N VAL A 12 -1.77 3.56 1.24
CA VAL A 12 -3.24 3.40 1.29
C VAL A 12 -3.75 3.07 -0.11
N THR A 13 -4.50 1.97 -0.21
CA THR A 13 -5.07 1.46 -1.47
C THR A 13 -6.56 1.82 -1.63
N ALA A 14 -7.29 1.90 -0.51
CA ALA A 14 -8.65 2.38 -0.46
C ALA A 14 -8.97 2.86 0.97
N LEU A 15 -9.86 3.85 1.07
CA LEU A 15 -10.47 4.29 2.31
C LEU A 15 -11.78 3.54 2.52
N THR A 16 -12.10 3.23 3.78
CA THR A 16 -13.38 2.61 4.14
C THR A 16 -14.02 3.38 5.28
N ALA A 17 -15.33 3.62 5.16
CA ALA A 17 -16.15 3.91 6.32
C ALA A 17 -16.54 2.56 6.93
N GLN A 18 -15.78 2.11 7.93
CA GLN A 18 -15.92 0.78 8.52
C GLN A 18 -15.98 0.87 10.05
N ASN A 19 -16.82 0.03 10.65
CA ASN A 19 -16.85 -0.23 12.08
C ASN A 19 -17.02 -1.74 12.35
N THR A 20 -17.23 -2.13 13.60
CA THR A 20 -17.36 -3.54 14.00
C THR A 20 -18.61 -4.24 13.44
N LEU A 21 -19.58 -3.50 12.90
CA LEU A 21 -20.80 -4.03 12.27
C LEU A 21 -20.66 -4.19 10.75
N GLY A 22 -19.56 -3.72 10.15
CA GLY A 22 -19.26 -3.90 8.73
C GLY A 22 -18.75 -2.64 8.03
N VAL A 23 -18.74 -2.69 6.70
CA VAL A 23 -18.32 -1.60 5.80
C VAL A 23 -19.56 -0.89 5.25
N GLN A 24 -19.60 0.43 5.39
CA GLN A 24 -20.71 1.27 4.90
C GLN A 24 -20.38 1.98 3.59
N ALA A 25 -19.10 2.30 3.36
CA ALA A 25 -18.63 2.92 2.12
C ALA A 25 -17.17 2.56 1.85
N LEU A 26 -16.78 2.60 0.58
CA LEU A 26 -15.43 2.39 0.11
C LEU A 26 -15.09 3.43 -0.95
N GLU A 27 -13.89 4.00 -0.85
CA GLU A 27 -13.33 4.90 -1.85
C GLU A 27 -11.93 4.41 -2.22
N SER A 28 -11.76 4.00 -3.48
CA SER A 28 -10.46 3.55 -3.98
C SER A 28 -9.53 4.73 -4.18
N VAL A 29 -8.25 4.57 -3.79
CA VAL A 29 -7.21 5.54 -4.12
C VAL A 29 -6.92 5.48 -5.62
N SER A 30 -6.71 6.63 -6.26
CA SER A 30 -6.36 6.67 -7.67
C SER A 30 -4.99 6.03 -7.92
N LYS A 31 -4.75 5.53 -9.13
CA LYS A 31 -3.45 4.94 -9.49
C LYS A 31 -2.30 5.93 -9.32
N GLU A 32 -2.53 7.17 -9.72
CA GLU A 32 -1.53 8.23 -9.71
C GLU A 32 -1.08 8.47 -8.27
N MET A 33 -2.04 8.50 -7.33
CA MET A 33 -1.75 8.62 -5.91
C MET A 33 -1.10 7.35 -5.33
N LEU A 34 -1.47 6.16 -5.80
CA LEU A 34 -0.83 4.90 -5.42
C LEU A 34 0.66 4.90 -5.82
N HIS A 35 0.97 5.28 -7.06
CA HIS A 35 2.35 5.41 -7.54
C HIS A 35 3.12 6.47 -6.76
N ALA A 36 2.52 7.64 -6.52
CA ALA A 36 3.17 8.72 -5.78
C ALA A 36 3.57 8.28 -4.35
N GLN A 37 2.68 7.56 -3.65
CA GLN A 37 2.98 7.01 -2.33
C GLN A 37 4.12 5.99 -2.36
N LEU A 38 4.10 5.04 -3.32
CA LEU A 38 5.14 4.03 -3.47
C LEU A 38 6.51 4.67 -3.76
N GLN A 39 6.55 5.65 -4.68
CA GLN A 39 7.78 6.37 -5.01
C GLN A 39 8.31 7.17 -3.83
N ALA A 40 7.46 7.91 -3.13
CA ALA A 40 7.87 8.69 -1.97
C ALA A 40 8.57 7.82 -0.91
N LEU A 41 7.98 6.66 -0.60
CA LEU A 41 8.56 5.72 0.36
C LEU A 41 9.84 5.07 -0.17
N GLU A 42 9.88 4.64 -1.44
CA GLU A 42 11.08 4.00 -1.99
C GLU A 42 12.28 4.96 -1.98
N THR A 43 12.05 6.26 -2.20
CA THR A 43 13.13 7.26 -2.25
C THR A 43 13.68 7.67 -0.89
N ASP A 44 12.86 7.64 0.17
CA ASP A 44 13.24 8.15 1.51
C ASP A 44 13.46 7.01 2.52
N LEU A 45 12.58 6.01 2.50
CA LEU A 45 12.51 4.91 3.48
C LEU A 45 12.24 3.57 2.78
N PRO A 46 13.19 3.07 1.96
CA PRO A 46 13.01 1.82 1.21
C PRO A 46 12.71 0.65 2.16
N PRO A 47 11.61 -0.09 1.94
CA PRO A 47 11.14 -1.07 2.91
C PRO A 47 11.98 -2.35 2.91
N SER A 48 12.42 -2.79 4.09
CA SER A 48 13.08 -4.10 4.26
C SER A 48 12.09 -5.28 4.24
N ALA A 49 10.81 -5.02 4.52
CA ALA A 49 9.74 -6.01 4.46
C ALA A 49 8.44 -5.33 4.06
N ILE A 50 7.63 -6.01 3.25
CA ILE A 50 6.35 -5.50 2.78
C ILE A 50 5.24 -6.47 3.21
N LYS A 51 4.17 -5.90 3.77
CA LYS A 51 2.91 -6.57 4.12
C LYS A 51 1.84 -6.01 3.20
N THR A 52 1.08 -6.88 2.55
CA THR A 52 -0.11 -6.49 1.80
C THR A 52 -1.38 -6.78 2.59
N GLY A 53 -2.36 -5.90 2.44
CA GLY A 53 -3.72 -6.04 2.97
C GLY A 53 -4.74 -6.01 1.84
N MET A 54 -5.84 -5.28 2.04
CA MET A 54 -6.81 -5.02 0.99
C MET A 54 -6.16 -4.25 -0.18
N LEU A 55 -6.37 -4.72 -1.42
CA LEU A 55 -5.88 -4.06 -2.63
C LEU A 55 -7.01 -3.38 -3.42
N GLY A 56 -8.28 -3.74 -3.17
CA GLY A 56 -9.45 -3.03 -3.69
C GLY A 56 -9.76 -3.26 -5.17
N SER A 57 -8.76 -3.50 -6.02
CA SER A 57 -8.96 -3.78 -7.45
C SER A 57 -7.82 -4.62 -8.04
N ALA A 58 -8.08 -5.30 -9.17
CA ALA A 58 -7.04 -6.00 -9.94
C ALA A 58 -5.97 -5.04 -10.47
N GLU A 59 -6.32 -3.77 -10.61
CA GLU A 59 -5.46 -2.74 -11.13
C GLU A 59 -4.41 -2.29 -10.10
N THR A 60 -4.83 -2.09 -8.84
CA THR A 60 -3.92 -1.90 -7.70
C THR A 60 -2.97 -3.09 -7.56
N CYS A 61 -3.47 -4.32 -7.77
CA CYS A 61 -2.62 -5.51 -7.74
C CYS A 61 -1.51 -5.45 -8.81
N LYS A 62 -1.83 -5.01 -10.03
CA LYS A 62 -0.84 -4.87 -11.11
C LYS A 62 0.22 -3.83 -10.79
N VAL A 63 -0.20 -2.64 -10.35
CA VAL A 63 0.74 -1.57 -9.95
C VAL A 63 1.67 -2.04 -8.84
N LEU A 64 1.14 -2.75 -7.84
CA LEU A 64 1.96 -3.30 -6.77
C LEU A 64 2.91 -4.41 -7.26
N ALA A 65 2.45 -5.29 -8.15
CA ALA A 65 3.29 -6.34 -8.73
C ALA A 65 4.46 -5.73 -9.53
N GLU A 66 4.21 -4.74 -10.38
CA GLU A 66 5.24 -4.02 -11.14
C GLU A 66 6.27 -3.36 -10.22
N PHE A 67 5.80 -2.69 -9.15
CA PHE A 67 6.69 -2.13 -8.14
C PHE A 67 7.57 -3.19 -7.49
N LEU A 68 6.99 -4.32 -7.06
CA LEU A 68 7.75 -5.41 -6.43
C LEU A 68 8.74 -6.07 -7.38
N GLU A 69 8.35 -6.31 -8.64
CA GLU A 69 9.23 -6.87 -9.67
C GLU A 69 10.46 -5.98 -9.91
N SER A 70 10.25 -4.66 -10.04
CA SER A 70 11.35 -3.71 -10.21
C SER A 70 12.38 -3.76 -9.09
N ARG A 71 11.96 -4.10 -7.86
CA ARG A 71 12.83 -4.23 -6.68
C ARG A 71 13.54 -5.58 -6.57
N LEU A 72 13.03 -6.61 -7.23
CA LEU A 72 13.70 -7.93 -7.29
C LEU A 72 14.77 -7.97 -8.38
N THR A 73 14.64 -7.12 -9.40
CA THR A 73 15.57 -7.02 -10.52
C THR A 73 16.64 -5.94 -10.35
N ALA A 74 16.53 -5.12 -9.32
CA ALA A 74 17.52 -4.09 -8.94
C ALA A 74 18.57 -4.67 -7.99
#